data_AF-A0A8T3SWJ6-F1
#
_entry.id   AF-A0A8T3SWJ6-F1
#
_cell.length_a   1.000
_cell.length_b   1.000
_cell.length_c   1.000
_cell.angle_alpha   90.00
_cell.angle_beta   90.00
_cell.angle_gamma   90.00
#
_symmetry.space_group_name_H-M   'P 1'
#
loop_
_entity.id
_entity.type
_entity.pdbx_description
1 polymer ?
#
loop_
_entity_poly.entity_id
_entity_poly.type
_entity_poly.pdbx_seq_one_letter_code
_entity_poly.pdbx_strand_id
1 'polypeptide(L)'
;TLLTHIIETLRANPHLTSASLLERYRSSEHHVHLLKLMEWRAPAENFDLVAEFLGTVAALQARALRHQTDSLLAKERNEGLDEQEQRKLEQMLRARIQAGI
;
A
#
# COMPACT_ATOMS: atom_id res chain seq x y z
N THR A 1 -0.28 9.21 -0.44
CA THR A 1 -1.12 8.42 -1.36
C THR A 1 -2.59 8.63 -0.99
N LEU A 2 -3.55 8.23 -1.83
CA LEU A 2 -4.99 8.35 -1.51
C LEU A 2 -5.35 7.64 -0.19
N LEU A 3 -4.82 6.42 0.02
CA LEU A 3 -5.03 5.65 1.25
C LEU A 3 -4.57 6.42 2.51
N THR A 4 -3.36 6.99 2.49
CA THR A 4 -2.86 7.81 3.62
C THR A 4 -3.77 9.00 3.90
N HIS A 5 -4.20 9.71 2.86
CA HIS A 5 -5.08 10.87 3.01
C HIS A 5 -6.45 10.48 3.60
N ILE A 6 -7.01 9.33 3.19
CA ILE A 6 -8.24 8.79 3.79
C ILE A 6 -8.04 8.47 5.27
N ILE A 7 -6.94 7.80 5.64
CA ILE A 7 -6.63 7.43 7.03
C ILE A 7 -6.47 8.68 7.89
N GLU A 8 -5.72 9.68 7.43
CA GLU A 8 -5.52 10.96 8.14
C GLU A 8 -6.85 11.70 8.32
N THR A 9 -7.69 11.72 7.29
CA THR A 9 -9.02 12.35 7.35
C THR A 9 -9.91 11.68 8.39
N LEU A 10 -9.95 10.35 8.44
CA LEU A 10 -10.74 9.60 9.42
C LEU A 10 -10.20 9.75 10.84
N ARG A 11 -8.87 9.79 11.01
CA ARG A 11 -8.24 10.07 12.32
C ARG A 11 -8.59 11.45 12.85
N ALA A 12 -8.60 12.47 11.98
CA ALA A 12 -8.97 13.83 12.35
C ALA A 12 -10.48 14.01 12.55
N ASN A 13 -11.31 13.17 11.95
CA ASN A 13 -12.77 13.27 11.97
C ASN A 13 -13.40 11.90 12.27
N PRO A 14 -13.32 11.38 13.51
CA PRO A 14 -13.70 10.01 13.86
C PRO A 14 -15.21 9.72 13.74
N HIS A 15 -16.03 10.76 13.58
CA HIS A 15 -17.47 10.66 13.40
C HIS A 15 -17.89 10.53 11.92
N LEU A 16 -16.96 10.58 10.97
CA LEU A 16 -17.29 10.46 9.55
C LEU A 16 -17.78 9.06 9.22
N THR A 17 -18.93 9.01 8.56
CA THR A 17 -19.42 7.80 7.90
C THR A 17 -18.73 7.62 6.54
N SER A 18 -18.79 6.42 5.96
CA SER A 18 -18.30 6.17 4.61
C SER A 18 -18.97 7.05 3.55
N ALA A 19 -20.27 7.35 3.71
CA ALA A 19 -20.99 8.26 2.81
C ALA A 19 -20.49 9.71 2.94
N SER A 20 -20.28 10.18 4.17
CA SER A 20 -19.71 11.51 4.43
C SER A 20 -18.27 11.64 3.93
N LEU A 21 -17.49 10.55 3.99
CA LEU A 21 -16.16 10.51 3.40
C LEU A 21 -16.24 10.61 1.87
N LEU A 22 -17.15 9.86 1.21
CA LEU A 22 -17.31 9.91 -0.25
C LEU A 22 -17.69 11.32 -0.75
N GLU A 23 -18.55 12.03 -0.03
CA GLU A 23 -18.95 13.39 -0.40
C GLU A 23 -17.76 14.36 -0.45
N ARG A 24 -16.76 14.18 0.43
CA ARG A 24 -15.53 14.98 0.40
C ARG A 24 -14.72 14.79 -0.88
N TYR A 25 -14.86 13.62 -1.53
CA TYR A 25 -14.18 13.30 -2.77
C TYR A 25 -15.02 13.58 -4.02
N ARG A 26 -16.24 14.13 -3.90
CA ARG A 26 -17.20 14.30 -5.01
C ARG A 26 -16.64 15.00 -6.25
N SER A 27 -15.81 16.02 -6.06
CA SER A 27 -15.19 16.78 -7.15
C SER A 27 -13.78 16.27 -7.54
N SER A 28 -13.32 15.19 -6.92
CA SER A 28 -12.01 14.60 -7.22
C SER A 28 -12.10 13.52 -8.30
N GLU A 29 -10.99 13.29 -9.01
CA GLU A 29 -10.83 12.15 -9.92
C GLU A 29 -11.06 10.79 -9.24
N HIS A 30 -10.91 10.73 -7.91
CA HIS A 30 -11.05 9.50 -7.15
C HIS A 30 -12.51 9.13 -6.84
N HIS A 31 -13.48 10.02 -7.05
CA HIS A 31 -14.88 9.81 -6.66
C HIS A 31 -15.45 8.49 -7.21
N VAL A 32 -15.32 8.26 -8.51
CA VAL A 32 -15.89 7.09 -9.19
C VAL A 32 -15.28 5.79 -8.67
N HIS A 33 -13.99 5.81 -8.33
CA HIS A 33 -13.29 4.64 -7.78
C HIS A 33 -13.71 4.36 -6.34
N LEU A 34 -13.85 5.40 -5.51
CA LEU A 34 -14.32 5.26 -4.13
C LEU A 34 -15.78 4.82 -4.06
N LEU A 35 -16.63 5.32 -4.97
CA LEU A 35 -18.02 4.89 -5.08
C LEU A 35 -18.10 3.39 -5.38
N LYS A 36 -17.31 2.89 -6.34
CA LYS A 36 -17.22 1.44 -6.61
C LYS A 36 -16.76 0.62 -5.40
N LEU A 37 -15.82 1.14 -4.61
CA LEU A 37 -15.38 0.46 -3.38
C LEU A 37 -16.47 0.41 -2.30
N MET A 38 -17.41 1.37 -2.27
CA MET A 38 -18.54 1.32 -1.33
C MET A 38 -19.55 0.22 -1.65
N GLU A 39 -19.58 -0.26 -2.89
CA GLU A 39 -20.42 -1.39 -3.30
C GLU A 39 -19.82 -2.73 -2.87
N TRP A 40 -18.55 -2.75 -2.44
CA TRP A 40 -17.90 -3.96 -1.98
C TRP A 40 -18.61 -4.55 -0.76
N ARG A 41 -18.76 -5.87 -0.77
CA ARG A 41 -19.31 -6.67 0.32
C ARG A 41 -18.29 -7.72 0.71
N ALA A 42 -18.23 -8.00 2.01
CA ALA A 42 -17.45 -9.12 2.50
C ALA A 42 -17.91 -10.43 1.81
N PRO A 43 -16.97 -11.31 1.42
CA PRO A 43 -17.31 -12.54 0.71
C PRO A 43 -18.02 -13.58 1.58
N ALA A 44 -17.96 -13.44 2.91
CA ALA A 44 -18.61 -14.32 3.88
C ALA A 44 -18.99 -13.55 5.16
N GLU A 45 -19.95 -14.07 5.93
CA GLU A 45 -20.40 -13.46 7.19
C GLU A 45 -19.32 -13.42 8.27
N ASN A 46 -18.43 -14.41 8.29
CA ASN A 46 -17.31 -14.52 9.23
C ASN A 46 -15.99 -13.95 8.68
N PHE A 47 -16.06 -13.08 7.67
CA PHE A 47 -14.87 -12.50 7.06
C PHE A 47 -14.15 -11.57 8.03
N ASP A 48 -12.90 -11.91 8.36
CA ASP A 48 -12.05 -11.09 9.24
C ASP A 48 -11.46 -9.91 8.46
N LEU A 49 -12.18 -8.78 8.49
CA LEU A 49 -11.77 -7.54 7.85
C LEU A 49 -10.42 -7.01 8.37
N VAL A 50 -10.12 -7.22 9.65
CA VAL A 50 -8.88 -6.72 10.25
C VAL A 50 -7.70 -7.54 9.74
N ALA A 51 -7.81 -8.86 9.77
CA ALA A 51 -6.78 -9.75 9.23
C ALA A 51 -6.57 -9.50 7.73
N GLU A 52 -7.64 -9.35 6.96
CA GLU A 52 -7.55 -9.05 5.52
C GLU A 52 -6.83 -7.72 5.26
N PHE A 53 -7.21 -6.66 5.97
CA PHE A 53 -6.60 -5.35 5.80
C PHE A 53 -5.11 -5.38 6.12
N LEU A 54 -4.73 -5.97 7.26
CA LEU A 54 -3.33 -6.09 7.68
C LEU A 54 -2.52 -6.96 6.72
N GLY A 55 -3.08 -8.08 6.25
CA GLY A 55 -2.46 -8.95 5.25
C GLY A 55 -2.24 -8.22 3.93
N THR A 56 -3.23 -7.43 3.48
CA THR A 56 -3.11 -6.61 2.26
C THR A 56 -2.03 -5.54 2.38
N VAL A 57 -1.94 -4.86 3.53
CA VAL A 57 -0.87 -3.88 3.79
C VAL A 57 0.51 -4.54 3.76
N ALA A 58 0.66 -5.71 4.40
CA ALA A 58 1.90 -6.47 4.36
C ALA A 58 2.27 -6.90 2.93
N ALA A 59 1.30 -7.36 2.14
CA ALA A 59 1.50 -7.72 0.73
C ALA A 59 1.92 -6.52 -0.14
N LEU A 60 1.34 -5.34 0.09
CA LEU A 60 1.73 -4.09 -0.58
C LEU A 60 3.16 -3.70 -0.25
N GLN A 61 3.57 -3.79 1.03
CA GLN A 61 4.94 -3.52 1.46
C GLN A 61 5.93 -4.50 0.83
N ALA A 62 5.61 -5.79 0.83
CA ALA A 62 6.44 -6.81 0.19
C ALA A 62 6.58 -6.58 -1.32
N ARG A 63 5.50 -6.17 -2.01
CA ARG A 63 5.54 -5.81 -3.43
C ARG A 63 6.42 -4.58 -3.68
N ALA A 64 6.32 -3.55 -2.84
CA ALA A 64 7.15 -2.36 -2.94
C ALA A 64 8.65 -2.69 -2.75
N LEU A 65 8.97 -3.54 -1.76
CA LEU A 65 10.33 -4.02 -1.54
C LEU A 65 10.87 -4.77 -2.76
N ARG A 66 10.10 -5.73 -3.31
CA ARG A 66 10.49 -6.47 -4.53
C ARG A 66 10.77 -5.53 -5.69
N HIS A 67 9.86 -4.60 -5.97
CA HIS A 67 10.02 -3.65 -7.08
C HIS A 67 11.28 -2.78 -6.92
N GLN A 68 11.58 -2.32 -5.70
CA GLN A 68 12.78 -1.52 -5.45
C GLN A 68 14.06 -2.35 -5.62
N THR A 69 14.08 -3.59 -5.11
CA THR A 69 15.20 -4.52 -5.33
C THR A 69 15.41 -4.80 -6.81
N ASP A 70 14.35 -5.13 -7.55
CA ASP A 70 14.44 -5.44 -8.98
C ASP A 70 14.96 -4.23 -9.78
N SER A 71 14.54 -3.02 -9.41
CA SER A 71 15.04 -1.77 -10.00
C SER A 71 16.53 -1.56 -9.73
N LEU A 72 17.01 -1.84 -8.51
CA LEU A 72 18.43 -1.72 -8.17
C LEU A 72 19.27 -2.78 -8.89
N LEU A 73 18.81 -4.02 -8.94
CA LEU A 73 19.48 -5.09 -9.70
C LEU A 73 19.52 -4.79 -11.20
N ALA A 74 18.48 -4.18 -11.75
CA ALA A 74 18.47 -3.74 -13.14
C ALA A 74 19.48 -2.61 -13.39
N LYS A 75 19.57 -1.64 -12.48
CA LYS A 75 20.54 -0.55 -12.54
C LYS A 75 21.97 -1.07 -12.42
N GLU A 76 22.24 -1.96 -11.47
CA GLU A 76 23.54 -2.60 -11.28
C GLU A 76 24.08 -3.24 -12.55
N ARG A 77 23.22 -3.96 -13.29
CA ARG A 77 23.59 -4.62 -14.56
C ARG A 77 23.92 -3.66 -15.70
N ASN A 78 23.30 -2.48 -15.73
CA ASN A 78 23.36 -1.58 -16.88
C ASN A 78 24.33 -0.41 -16.66
N GLU A 79 24.36 0.15 -15.45
CA GLU A 79 25.02 1.42 -15.12
C GLU A 79 25.96 1.29 -13.91
N GLY A 80 25.82 0.21 -13.14
CA GLY A 80 26.43 0.08 -11.82
C GLY A 80 25.62 0.79 -10.72
N LEU A 81 26.00 0.56 -9.47
CA LEU A 81 25.40 1.18 -8.28
C LEU A 81 26.42 2.05 -7.57
N ASP A 82 25.97 3.17 -7.01
CA ASP A 82 26.77 3.92 -6.05
C ASP A 82 26.81 3.22 -4.68
N GLU A 83 27.64 3.72 -3.76
CA GLU A 83 27.79 3.11 -2.44
C GLU A 83 26.50 3.13 -1.59
N GLN A 84 25.65 4.17 -1.74
CA GLN A 84 24.40 4.25 -1.01
C GLN A 84 23.41 3.21 -1.53
N GLU A 85 23.38 3.02 -2.84
CA GLU A 85 22.55 2.04 -3.54
C GLU A 85 23.00 0.62 -3.25
N GLN A 86 24.31 0.34 -3.21
CA GLN A 86 24.84 -0.97 -2.78
C GLN A 86 24.41 -1.30 -1.36
N ARG A 87 24.60 -0.37 -0.40
CA ARG A 87 24.15 -0.57 0.99
C ARG A 87 22.65 -0.80 1.09
N LYS A 88 21.86 -0.07 0.29
CA LYS A 88 20.41 -0.22 0.23
C LYS A 88 20.01 -1.59 -0.33
N LEU A 89 20.64 -2.03 -1.42
CA LEU A 89 20.41 -3.33 -2.03
C LEU A 89 20.73 -4.47 -1.04
N GLU A 90 21.87 -4.39 -0.33
CA GLU A 90 22.23 -5.36 0.70
C GLU A 90 21.19 -5.44 1.82
N GLN A 91 20.72 -4.29 2.34
CA GLN A 91 19.68 -4.26 3.36
C GLN A 91 18.37 -4.88 2.86
N MET A 92 17.99 -4.62 1.61
CA MET A 92 16.78 -5.17 1.00
C MET A 92 16.86 -6.68 0.80
N LEU A 93 18.02 -7.21 0.37
CA LEU A 93 18.24 -8.64 0.22
C LEU A 93 18.18 -9.38 1.56
N ARG A 94 18.73 -8.78 2.63
CA ARG A 94 18.62 -9.32 3.99
C ARG A 94 17.18 -9.34 4.48
N ALA A 95 16.43 -8.26 4.26
CA ALA A 95 15.02 -8.18 4.64
C ALA A 95 14.15 -9.23 3.92
N ARG A 96 14.46 -9.54 2.65
CA ARG A 96 13.81 -10.61 1.87
C ARG A 96 14.02 -12.00 2.47
N ILE A 97 15.26 -12.34 2.80
CA ILE A 97 15.62 -13.61 3.44
C ILE A 97 14.85 -13.77 4.77
N GLN A 98 14.78 -12.71 5.57
CA GLN A 98 14.10 -12.75 6.87
C GLN A 98 12.57 -12.80 6.77
N ALA A 99 12.01 -12.27 5.68
CA ALA A 99 10.57 -12.34 5.40
C ALA A 99 10.15 -13.64 4.68
N GLY A 100 11.10 -14.50 4.28
CA GLY A 100 10.83 -15.73 3.52
C GLY A 100 10.37 -15.48 2.07
N ILE A 101 10.87 -14.42 1.42
CA ILE A 101 10.45 -13.96 0.06
C ILE A 101 11.64 -13.88 -0.91
#